data_AF-A6FHN3-F1
#
_entry.id   AF-A6FHN3-F1
#
_cell.length_a   1.000
_cell.length_b   1.000
_cell.length_c   1.000
_cell.angle_alpha   90.00
_cell.angle_beta   90.00
_cell.angle_gamma   90.00
#
_symmetry.space_group_name_H-M   'P 1'
#
loop_
_entity.id
_entity.type
_entity.pdbx_description
1 polymer ?
#
loop_
_entity_poly.entity_id
_entity_poly.type
_entity_poly.pdbx_seq_one_letter_code
_entity_poly.pdbx_strand_id
1 'polypeptide(L)'
;FIGKFKFDRIGIKIAEKFKKGFRAQHEWARTFGHHCDKNTVSLNIEQAKQYIMGRDINFSDIEIDNLDQLQGELVVLLEGSVLGLGKRVNQRLKNNYPRDLVRDNNLFNE
;
A
#
# COMPACT_ATOMS: atom_id res chain seq x y z
N PHE A 1 -11.24 14.74 -29.62
CA PHE A 1 -9.98 15.02 -28.91
C PHE A 1 -9.31 13.69 -28.52
N ILE A 2 -10.05 12.81 -27.84
CA ILE A 2 -9.70 11.37 -27.74
C ILE A 2 -9.62 10.77 -29.15
N GLY A 3 -8.57 9.99 -29.44
CA GLY A 3 -8.32 9.33 -30.73
C GLY A 3 -7.65 10.22 -31.79
N LYS A 4 -7.48 11.53 -31.55
CA LYS A 4 -6.78 12.45 -32.47
C LYS A 4 -5.32 12.68 -32.11
N PHE A 5 -4.94 12.36 -30.87
CA PHE A 5 -3.59 12.49 -30.35
C PHE A 5 -3.18 11.18 -29.69
N LYS A 6 -1.90 10.84 -29.80
CA LYS A 6 -1.29 9.80 -28.96
C LYS A 6 -0.99 10.42 -27.61
N PHE A 7 -1.50 9.79 -26.56
CA PHE A 7 -1.23 10.18 -25.19
C PHE A 7 -0.23 9.19 -24.61
N ASP A 8 0.82 9.68 -23.94
CA ASP A 8 1.77 8.82 -23.24
C ASP A 8 1.14 8.15 -22.02
N ARG A 9 0.18 8.84 -21.37
CA ARG A 9 -0.64 8.31 -20.28
C ARG A 9 -1.97 9.06 -20.21
N ILE A 10 -3.05 8.32 -19.99
CA ILE A 10 -4.40 8.90 -19.77
C ILE A 10 -4.84 8.53 -18.35
N GLY A 11 -4.90 9.53 -17.47
CA GLY A 11 -5.35 9.37 -16.09
C GLY A 11 -4.40 8.57 -15.20
N ILE A 12 -4.95 8.04 -14.11
CA ILE A 12 -4.24 7.20 -13.13
C ILE A 12 -4.69 5.75 -13.25
N LYS A 13 -3.76 4.81 -13.06
CA LYS A 13 -4.13 3.39 -13.10
C LYS A 13 -4.72 3.00 -11.76
N ILE A 14 -6.03 2.67 -11.74
CA ILE A 14 -6.69 2.36 -10.47
C ILE A 14 -6.46 0.92 -10.00
N ALA A 15 -6.48 -0.02 -10.95
CA ALA A 15 -6.37 -1.44 -10.67
C ALA A 15 -5.90 -2.22 -11.92
N GLU A 16 -5.45 -3.45 -11.71
CA GLU A 16 -5.20 -4.44 -12.75
C GLU A 16 -6.13 -5.64 -12.59
N LYS A 17 -6.60 -6.18 -13.71
CA LYS A 17 -7.39 -7.41 -13.71
C LYS A 17 -6.46 -8.62 -13.58
N PHE A 18 -6.76 -9.50 -12.62
CA PHE A 18 -6.10 -10.79 -12.42
C PHE A 18 -7.09 -11.95 -12.66
N LYS A 19 -6.61 -13.20 -12.65
CA LYS A 19 -7.46 -14.40 -12.83
C LYS A 19 -8.65 -14.43 -11.87
N LYS A 20 -8.49 -13.90 -10.65
CA LYS A 20 -9.52 -13.80 -9.62
C LYS A 20 -9.62 -12.37 -9.09
N GLY A 21 -10.40 -11.54 -9.76
CA GLY A 21 -10.70 -10.17 -9.33
C GLY A 21 -9.68 -9.15 -9.79
N PHE A 22 -9.53 -8.09 -8.99
CA PHE A 22 -8.71 -6.93 -9.28
C PHE A 22 -7.65 -6.74 -8.22
N ARG A 23 -6.51 -6.17 -8.63
CA ARG A 23 -5.43 -5.75 -7.74
C ARG A 23 -5.31 -4.24 -7.81
N ALA A 24 -5.58 -3.55 -6.70
CA ALA A 24 -5.38 -2.11 -6.64
C ALA A 24 -3.93 -1.74 -6.92
N GLN A 25 -3.73 -0.57 -7.54
CA GLN A 25 -2.40 -0.06 -7.84
C GLN A 25 -1.96 0.96 -6.81
N HIS A 26 -0.64 1.11 -6.64
CA HIS A 26 -0.08 2.08 -5.69
C HIS A 26 -0.55 3.53 -5.98
N GLU A 27 -0.69 3.91 -7.25
CA GLU A 27 -1.21 5.22 -7.66
C GLU A 27 -2.62 5.49 -7.12
N TRP A 28 -3.49 4.47 -7.12
CA TRP A 28 -4.81 4.57 -6.52
C TRP A 28 -4.74 4.83 -5.02
N ALA A 29 -3.91 4.06 -4.30
CA ALA A 29 -3.77 4.23 -2.86
C ALA A 29 -3.25 5.63 -2.51
N ARG A 30 -2.22 6.11 -3.21
CA ARG A 30 -1.67 7.45 -3.00
C ARG A 30 -2.68 8.57 -3.32
N THR A 31 -3.56 8.36 -4.31
CA THR A 31 -4.53 9.38 -4.73
C THR A 31 -5.77 9.39 -3.85
N PHE A 32 -6.33 8.22 -3.53
CA PHE A 32 -7.65 8.07 -2.92
C PHE A 32 -7.66 7.33 -1.58
N GLY A 33 -6.54 6.73 -1.18
CA GLY A 33 -6.47 5.89 0.03
C GLY A 33 -6.77 6.64 1.33
N HIS A 34 -6.64 7.97 1.35
CA HIS A 34 -6.97 8.81 2.50
C HIS A 34 -8.49 8.89 2.76
N HIS A 35 -9.31 8.49 1.79
CA HIS A 35 -10.76 8.33 1.96
C HIS A 35 -11.16 6.94 2.46
N CYS A 36 -10.22 6.00 2.63
CA CYS A 36 -10.52 4.67 3.11
C CYS A 36 -10.69 4.68 4.64
N ASP A 37 -11.84 4.20 5.10
CA ASP A 37 -12.21 4.03 6.51
C ASP A 37 -12.13 2.57 6.97
N LYS A 38 -12.00 1.63 6.04
CA LYS A 38 -11.95 0.18 6.26
C LYS A 38 -10.72 -0.42 5.59
N ASN A 39 -10.29 -1.57 6.09
CA ASN A 39 -9.13 -2.29 5.57
C ASN A 39 -7.88 -1.40 5.48
N THR A 40 -7.67 -0.61 6.53
CA THR A 40 -6.49 0.23 6.71
C THR A 40 -5.62 -0.36 7.83
N VAL A 41 -4.32 -0.19 7.73
CA VAL A 41 -3.37 -0.52 8.80
C VAL A 41 -2.46 0.66 9.03
N SER A 42 -2.40 1.15 10.28
CA SER A 42 -1.49 2.22 10.66
C SER A 42 -0.21 1.63 11.22
N LEU A 43 0.92 2.06 10.65
CA LEU A 43 2.24 1.67 11.08
C LEU A 43 2.86 2.77 11.95
N ASN A 44 3.73 2.38 12.88
CA ASN A 44 4.67 3.30 13.50
C ASN A 44 5.86 3.58 12.56
N ILE A 45 6.74 4.50 12.96
CA ILE A 45 7.88 4.93 12.16
C ILE A 45 8.82 3.76 11.80
N GLU A 46 9.10 2.86 12.73
CA GLU A 46 10.03 1.75 12.51
C GLU A 46 9.44 0.71 11.53
N GLN A 47 8.17 0.40 11.69
CA GLN A 47 7.43 -0.45 10.76
C GLN A 47 7.32 0.19 9.37
N ALA A 48 7.06 1.50 9.30
CA ALA A 48 7.00 2.23 8.04
C ALA A 48 8.34 2.18 7.29
N LYS A 49 9.48 2.27 7.99
CA LYS A 49 10.81 2.04 7.40
C LYS A 49 10.91 0.67 6.76
N GLN A 50 10.58 -0.39 7.52
CA GLN A 50 10.63 -1.75 7.02
C GLN A 50 9.72 -1.94 5.79
N TYR A 51 8.52 -1.35 5.82
CA TYR A 51 7.60 -1.34 4.69
C TYR A 51 8.18 -0.64 3.45
N ILE A 52 8.77 0.54 3.58
CA ILE A 52 9.38 1.27 2.46
C ILE A 52 10.63 0.54 1.92
N MET A 53 11.32 -0.23 2.76
CA MET A 53 12.38 -1.17 2.36
C MET A 53 11.85 -2.46 1.69
N GLY A 54 10.55 -2.53 1.38
CA GLY A 54 9.94 -3.69 0.72
C GLY A 54 9.77 -4.92 1.61
N ARG A 55 9.91 -4.78 2.94
CA ARG A 55 9.78 -5.90 3.88
C ARG A 55 8.33 -6.12 4.28
N ASP A 56 7.98 -7.38 4.50
CA ASP A 56 6.73 -7.76 5.16
C ASP A 56 6.82 -7.46 6.65
N ILE A 57 5.68 -7.21 7.29
CA ILE A 57 5.59 -6.94 8.74
C ILE A 57 4.70 -7.99 9.38
N ASN A 58 5.03 -8.46 10.58
CA ASN A 58 4.16 -9.36 11.33
C ASN A 58 3.08 -8.53 12.04
N PHE A 59 1.83 -8.97 11.98
CA PHE A 59 0.75 -8.30 12.71
C PHE A 59 0.91 -8.43 14.24
N SER A 60 1.71 -9.38 14.74
CA SER A 60 2.10 -9.40 16.16
C SER A 60 2.85 -8.14 16.60
N ASP A 61 3.49 -7.46 15.66
CA ASP A 61 4.32 -6.30 15.95
C ASP A 61 3.53 -4.99 15.80
N ILE A 62 2.33 -5.05 15.19
CA ILE A 62 1.47 -3.90 14.92
C ILE A 62 0.38 -3.85 15.99
N GLU A 63 0.21 -2.70 16.63
CA GLU A 63 -0.89 -2.46 17.55
C GLU A 63 -2.21 -2.35 16.77
N ILE A 64 -3.05 -3.39 16.88
CA ILE A 64 -4.34 -3.44 16.19
C ILE A 64 -5.38 -4.29 16.93
N ASP A 65 -6.51 -3.67 17.27
CA ASP A 65 -7.57 -4.33 18.05
C ASP A 65 -8.46 -5.26 17.20
N ASN A 66 -8.61 -4.96 15.91
CA ASN A 66 -9.56 -5.62 15.02
C ASN A 66 -8.88 -6.42 13.90
N LEU A 67 -7.77 -7.10 14.23
CA LEU A 67 -6.98 -7.84 13.24
C LEU A 67 -7.85 -8.80 12.41
N ASP A 68 -8.77 -9.52 13.04
CA ASP A 68 -9.60 -10.53 12.38
C ASP A 68 -10.56 -9.97 11.33
N GLN A 69 -10.92 -8.69 11.43
CA GLN A 69 -11.76 -8.01 10.46
C GLN A 69 -10.99 -7.58 9.21
N LEU A 70 -9.66 -7.47 9.29
CA LEU A 70 -8.82 -7.13 8.15
C LEU A 70 -8.74 -8.31 7.17
N GLN A 71 -9.02 -8.10 5.89
CA GLN A 71 -8.91 -9.15 4.88
C GLN A 71 -8.42 -8.60 3.55
N GLY A 72 -7.68 -9.41 2.81
CA GLY A 72 -7.26 -9.04 1.46
C GLY A 72 -6.32 -7.83 1.44
N GLU A 73 -6.52 -6.94 0.47
CA GLU A 73 -5.69 -5.75 0.28
C GLU A 73 -5.99 -4.70 1.35
N LEU A 74 -4.92 -4.07 1.85
CA LEU A 74 -4.97 -3.09 2.92
C LEU A 74 -4.30 -1.80 2.46
N VAL A 75 -4.86 -0.65 2.85
CA VAL A 75 -4.16 0.63 2.73
C VAL A 75 -3.22 0.78 3.92
N VAL A 76 -1.95 1.02 3.66
CA VAL A 76 -0.92 1.19 4.68
C VAL A 76 -0.75 2.68 4.97
N LEU A 77 -0.86 3.04 6.24
CA LEU A 77 -0.81 4.42 6.73
C LEU A 77 0.38 4.63 7.67
N LEU A 78 0.85 5.87 7.75
CA LEU A 78 1.72 6.39 8.81
C LEU A 78 1.13 7.72 9.26
N GLU A 79 0.72 7.82 10.53
CA GLU A 79 0.11 9.04 11.09
C GLU A 79 -1.03 9.61 10.22
N GLY A 80 -1.89 8.72 9.71
CA GLY A 80 -3.01 9.07 8.81
C GLY A 80 -2.62 9.35 7.35
N SER A 81 -1.33 9.44 7.04
CA SER A 81 -0.84 9.61 5.67
C SER A 81 -0.69 8.27 4.94
N VAL A 82 -1.17 8.19 3.71
CA VAL A 82 -1.08 6.94 2.93
C VAL A 82 0.33 6.68 2.44
N LEU A 83 0.93 5.57 2.88
CA LEU A 83 2.20 5.07 2.37
C LEU A 83 2.01 4.24 1.09
N GLY A 84 0.98 3.40 1.04
CA GLY A 84 0.75 2.52 -0.10
C GLY A 84 -0.22 1.39 0.18
N LEU A 85 0.06 0.22 -0.38
CA LEU A 85 -0.76 -0.98 -0.26
C LEU A 85 0.00 -2.11 0.42
N GLY A 86 -0.74 -2.97 1.11
CA GLY A 86 -0.30 -4.25 1.61
C GLY A 86 -1.39 -5.29 1.42
N LYS A 87 -1.15 -6.52 1.87
CA LYS A 87 -2.16 -7.58 1.87
C LYS A 87 -2.04 -8.44 3.12
N ARG A 88 -3.14 -8.68 3.84
CA ARG A 88 -3.12 -9.66 4.92
C ARG A 88 -2.96 -11.07 4.34
N VAL A 89 -1.92 -11.77 4.80
CA VAL A 89 -1.67 -13.18 4.52
C VAL A 89 -1.30 -13.85 5.83
N ASN A 90 -2.23 -14.62 6.41
CA ASN A 90 -2.10 -15.18 7.76
C ASN A 90 -1.80 -14.05 8.77
N GLN A 91 -0.75 -14.21 9.57
CA GLN A 91 -0.26 -13.23 10.53
C GLN A 91 0.69 -12.18 9.93
N ARG A 92 0.78 -12.06 8.60
CA ARG A 92 1.71 -11.12 7.96
C ARG A 92 0.97 -10.08 7.13
N LEU A 93 1.39 -8.83 7.28
CA LEU A 93 1.16 -7.77 6.31
C LEU A 93 2.17 -7.95 5.18
N LYS A 94 1.71 -8.59 4.09
CA LYS A 94 2.52 -8.75 2.89
C LYS A 94 2.71 -7.41 2.18
N ASN A 95 3.95 -7.06 1.89
CA ASN A 95 4.33 -5.81 1.27
C ASN A 95 3.87 -5.74 -0.21
N ASN A 96 3.26 -4.62 -0.59
CA ASN A 96 2.93 -4.31 -1.98
C ASN A 96 3.38 -2.89 -2.38
N TYR A 97 4.49 -2.44 -1.79
CA TYR A 97 5.16 -1.21 -2.16
C TYR A 97 5.89 -1.39 -3.51
N PRO A 98 5.82 -0.43 -4.44
CA PRO A 98 6.45 -0.56 -5.75
C PRO A 98 7.96 -0.76 -5.64
N ARG A 99 8.50 -1.77 -6.34
CA ARG A 99 9.93 -2.14 -6.23
C ARG A 99 10.88 -1.04 -6.72
N ASP A 100 10.44 -0.26 -7.68
CA ASP A 100 11.11 0.92 -8.20
C ASP A 100 11.17 2.08 -7.19
N LEU A 101 10.29 2.07 -6.18
CA LEU A 101 10.27 3.05 -5.10
C LEU A 101 10.95 2.57 -3.82
N VAL A 102 11.30 1.28 -3.73
CA VAL A 102 11.98 0.70 -2.55
C VAL A 102 13.28 1.45 -2.29
N ARG A 103 13.49 1.84 -1.03
CA ARG A 103 14.71 2.52 -0.60
C ARG A 103 15.42 1.67 0.44
N ASP A 104 16.47 0.98 0.01
CA ASP A 104 17.28 0.11 0.89
C ASP A 104 18.23 0.90 1.80
N ASN A 105 18.47 2.18 1.51
CA ASN A 105 19.36 3.04 2.30
C ASN A 105 18.57 3.83 3.36
N ASN A 106 19.14 3.92 4.57
CA ASN A 106 18.60 4.60 5.76
C ASN A 106 17.99 5.96 5.46
N LEU A 107 16.67 5.99 5.26
CA LEU A 107 15.87 7.20 5.05
C LEU A 107 15.81 8.15 6.25
N PHE A 108 16.33 7.74 7.40
CA PHE A 108 16.15 8.41 8.69
C PHE A 108 17.46 8.62 9.47
N ASN A 109 18.60 8.51 8.79
CA ASN A 109 19.86 8.96 9.38
C ASN A 109 20.11 10.39 8.91
N GLU A 110 19.97 11.34 9.83
CA GLU A 110 20.79 12.56 9.82
C GLU A 110 22.25 12.19 10.18
#